data_AF-A0A0B7AZL5-F1
#
_entry.id   AF-A0A0B7AZL5-F1
#
_cell.length_a   1.000
_cell.length_b   1.000
_cell.length_c   1.000
_cell.angle_alpha   90.00
_cell.angle_beta   90.00
_cell.angle_gamma   90.00
#
_symmetry.space_group_name_H-M   'P 1'
#
loop_
_entity.id
_entity.type
_entity.pdbx_description
1 polymer ?
#
loop_
_entity_poly.entity_id
_entity_poly.type
_entity_poly.pdbx_seq_one_letter_code
_entity_poly.pdbx_strand_id
1 'polypeptide(L)'
;MMMRSGILVLLAMCLSLTVGRTSARKKPLTITEELAQLKKAVIQLSKQVMLQQTFAEERVRNEGSSGIKIVRAVETGLHNYKSATFLGPAAFACHDHSDYDRTIGLGEMSVVLNGVAFRTRHNDYELVQPSRTSSLQHAVEDIPFPDVPPEVLNKPTVPEQIQEMREWFQAFYKQDKSIRDYSKYFKPVMCYLEGAWTLDENIEEPFFSERHWLDAKSWEELQEKNRFITYTGVKHRMENIAFLPTTIVSVNMTSGDTVYAQWNYRILCNPINFELPLSFFHQEDDLSYRVDSGQTMKESATTRAARFKLFDPTRQQNNQILDEIFASIPGKENHGANLSYTVFSETMYDSRYGDSNIPLNTAYYHRSYKTVKNGAGGIAHVALGFNDENMWVAQTTQPRIAPLGAERCSYAPLDRTSRTSRQCMNADLRVSYAIPLEVIYMTPLTKWNPYNITIHNNTKDAFKDGRNGGKGPKALHGVDRCHYYLTPLEFFSGPLDTSDPADTIKGFLYVLAPDGEVKRVSSSGTRIVMQDMKDIGKVRLRYPIAPVHDEGSSVWKELNALKDKVKDSVSSTPLSVTFEMSLTVQEPPGEHTHTFTVTYQEFTALTSGHSVKVTSKEAQGHTHDLTVIYDR
;
A
#
# COMPACT_ATOMS: atom_id res chain seq x y z
N MET A 1 12.65 -64.04 -24.43
CA MET A 1 13.06 -65.32 -23.78
C MET A 1 14.43 -65.07 -23.14
N MET A 2 14.60 -65.47 -21.87
CA MET A 2 15.87 -65.57 -21.12
C MET A 2 16.65 -64.28 -20.77
N MET A 3 16.09 -63.35 -19.98
CA MET A 3 16.92 -62.47 -19.11
C MET A 3 16.14 -61.75 -17.99
N ARG A 4 15.14 -62.39 -17.37
CA ARG A 4 14.38 -61.79 -16.25
C ARG A 4 14.27 -62.64 -14.98
N SER A 5 14.80 -63.86 -14.96
CA SER A 5 14.68 -64.74 -13.79
C SER A 5 15.93 -64.77 -12.87
N GLY A 6 17.07 -64.25 -13.30
CA GLY A 6 18.31 -64.25 -12.50
C GLY A 6 18.39 -63.14 -11.44
N ILE A 7 17.84 -61.96 -11.74
CA ILE A 7 17.93 -60.79 -10.85
C ILE A 7 16.95 -60.89 -9.66
N LEU A 8 15.77 -61.48 -9.87
CA LEU A 8 14.82 -61.71 -8.76
C LEU A 8 15.32 -62.78 -7.77
N VAL A 9 16.06 -63.79 -8.25
CA VAL A 9 16.62 -64.84 -7.40
C VAL A 9 17.84 -64.34 -6.60
N LEU A 10 18.64 -63.42 -7.17
CA LEU A 10 19.71 -62.75 -6.41
C LEU A 10 19.17 -61.78 -5.35
N LEU A 11 18.09 -61.05 -5.64
CA LEU A 11 17.41 -60.21 -4.65
C LEU A 11 16.77 -61.04 -3.52
N ALA A 12 16.16 -62.18 -3.85
CA ALA A 12 15.62 -63.10 -2.85
C ALA A 12 16.72 -63.76 -2.00
N MET A 13 17.88 -64.11 -2.57
CA MET A 13 19.01 -64.66 -1.81
C MET A 13 19.73 -63.61 -0.93
N CYS A 14 19.84 -62.36 -1.39
CA CYS A 14 20.38 -61.26 -0.57
C CYS A 14 19.43 -60.89 0.57
N LEU A 15 18.10 -61.02 0.38
CA LEU A 15 17.14 -60.91 1.47
C LEU A 15 17.13 -62.14 2.40
N SER A 16 17.40 -63.35 1.93
CA SER A 16 17.42 -64.54 2.79
C SER A 16 18.73 -64.71 3.58
N LEU A 17 19.85 -64.14 3.12
CA LEU A 17 21.14 -64.16 3.85
C LEU A 17 21.24 -63.12 4.96
N THR A 18 20.25 -62.25 5.13
CA THR A 18 20.18 -61.30 6.27
C THR A 18 19.18 -61.71 7.35
N VAL A 19 18.41 -62.79 7.15
CA VAL A 19 17.48 -63.36 8.16
C VAL A 19 18.21 -64.25 9.19
N GLY A 20 19.52 -64.43 9.04
CA GLY A 20 20.39 -65.12 10.01
C GLY A 20 21.07 -64.21 11.03
N ARG A 21 20.62 -62.96 11.23
CA ARG A 21 21.05 -62.15 12.39
C ARG A 21 19.99 -62.24 13.46
N THR A 22 20.37 -62.87 14.57
CA THR A 22 19.78 -62.76 15.91
C THR A 22 18.65 -61.72 15.97
N SER A 23 17.41 -62.21 16.11
CA SER A 23 16.34 -61.41 16.70
C SER A 23 16.74 -61.11 18.14
N ALA A 24 17.62 -60.12 18.31
CA ALA A 24 17.69 -59.38 19.54
C ALA A 24 16.32 -58.75 19.66
N ARG A 25 15.42 -59.38 20.43
CA ARG A 25 14.24 -58.71 20.98
C ARG A 25 14.76 -57.37 21.50
N LYS A 26 14.49 -56.28 20.77
CA LYS A 26 14.72 -54.94 21.31
C LYS A 26 14.00 -54.95 22.64
N LYS A 27 14.76 -54.79 23.72
CA LYS A 27 14.21 -54.70 25.07
C LYS A 27 13.06 -53.68 24.97
N PRO A 28 11.83 -54.01 25.41
CA PRO A 28 10.76 -53.03 25.38
C PRO A 28 11.27 -51.78 26.09
N LEU A 29 11.18 -50.65 25.40
CA LEU A 29 11.60 -49.38 25.96
C LEU A 29 10.80 -49.17 27.24
N THR A 30 11.48 -48.69 28.26
CA THR A 30 10.77 -48.19 29.44
C THR A 30 9.91 -47.00 29.02
N ILE A 31 8.80 -46.75 29.72
CA ILE A 31 7.93 -45.58 29.48
C ILE A 31 8.74 -44.29 29.44
N THR A 32 9.79 -44.19 30.27
CA THR A 32 10.72 -43.06 30.29
C THR A 32 11.53 -42.91 28.99
N GLU A 33 12.02 -44.01 28.42
CA GLU A 33 12.75 -43.98 27.15
C GLU A 33 11.81 -43.69 25.97
N GLU A 34 10.58 -44.20 25.99
CA GLU A 34 9.55 -43.87 24.99
C GLU A 34 9.16 -42.39 25.05
N LEU A 35 8.95 -41.85 26.25
CA LEU A 35 8.66 -40.43 26.45
C LEU A 35 9.82 -39.54 26.00
N ALA A 36 11.07 -39.95 26.25
CA ALA A 36 12.26 -39.22 25.78
C ALA A 36 12.36 -39.24 24.24
N GLN A 37 12.05 -40.38 23.60
CA GLN A 37 12.01 -40.49 22.14
C GLN A 37 10.88 -39.63 21.55
N LEU A 38 9.69 -39.66 22.14
CA LEU A 38 8.56 -38.84 21.71
C LEU A 38 8.88 -37.35 21.85
N LYS A 39 9.45 -36.94 22.98
CA LYS A 39 9.89 -35.56 23.20
C LYS A 39 10.89 -35.13 22.13
N LYS A 40 11.91 -35.96 21.85
CA LYS A 40 12.88 -35.67 20.79
C LYS A 40 12.21 -35.57 19.41
N ALA A 41 11.26 -36.45 19.09
CA ALA A 41 10.54 -36.41 17.82
C ALA A 41 9.72 -35.11 17.68
N VAL A 42 9.00 -34.69 18.73
CA VAL A 42 8.25 -33.42 18.74
C VAL A 42 9.18 -32.23 18.51
N ILE A 43 10.34 -32.18 19.18
CA ILE A 43 11.32 -31.10 19.00
C ILE A 43 11.81 -31.01 17.55
N GLN A 44 12.14 -32.16 16.94
CA GLN A 44 12.58 -32.20 15.54
C GLN A 44 11.45 -31.82 14.57
N LEU A 45 10.21 -32.22 14.85
CA LEU A 45 9.04 -31.84 14.07
C LEU A 45 8.77 -30.33 14.16
N SER A 46 8.81 -29.74 15.36
CA SER A 46 8.66 -28.29 15.54
C SER A 46 9.72 -27.51 14.78
N LYS A 47 10.98 -27.96 14.83
CA LYS A 47 12.06 -27.38 14.02
C LYS A 47 11.82 -27.54 12.53
N GLN A 48 11.32 -28.69 12.09
CA GLN A 48 11.00 -28.92 10.68
C GLN A 48 9.87 -28.02 10.20
N VAL A 49 8.83 -27.80 11.01
CA VAL A 49 7.73 -26.87 10.72
C VAL A 49 8.23 -25.43 10.62
N MET A 50 9.09 -25.00 11.54
CA MET A 50 9.77 -23.70 11.46
C MET A 50 10.52 -23.54 10.12
N LEU A 51 11.30 -24.54 9.71
CA LEU A 51 12.04 -24.50 8.44
C LEU A 51 11.12 -24.55 7.20
N GLN A 52 9.99 -25.26 7.28
CA GLN A 52 8.99 -25.26 6.21
C GLN A 52 8.34 -23.88 6.02
N GLN A 53 8.10 -23.15 7.11
CA GLN A 53 7.62 -21.77 7.05
C GLN A 53 8.65 -20.85 6.39
N THR A 54 9.93 -20.94 6.76
CA THR A 54 11.00 -20.21 6.08
C THR A 54 11.10 -20.56 4.60
N PHE A 55 10.94 -21.84 4.23
CA PHE A 55 10.91 -22.27 2.83
C PHE A 55 9.73 -21.67 2.07
N ALA A 56 8.54 -21.59 2.67
CA ALA A 56 7.38 -20.95 2.06
C ALA A 56 7.61 -19.45 1.83
N GLU A 57 8.17 -18.74 2.81
CA GLU A 57 8.54 -17.33 2.66
C GLU A 57 9.61 -17.13 1.58
N GLU A 58 10.61 -18.00 1.54
CA GLU A 58 11.65 -17.95 0.52
C GLU A 58 11.10 -18.18 -0.87
N ARG A 59 10.18 -19.13 -1.04
CA ARG A 59 9.48 -19.31 -2.31
C ARG A 59 8.78 -18.02 -2.74
N VAL A 60 8.07 -17.35 -1.83
CA VAL A 60 7.37 -16.09 -2.13
C VAL A 60 8.36 -14.99 -2.50
N ARG A 61 9.52 -14.86 -1.82
CA ARG A 61 10.58 -13.92 -2.23
C ARG A 61 11.11 -14.17 -3.64
N ASN A 62 11.09 -15.44 -4.08
CA ASN A 62 11.53 -15.81 -5.43
C ASN A 62 10.44 -15.63 -6.49
N GLU A 63 9.17 -15.47 -6.10
CA GLU A 63 8.06 -15.18 -7.02
C GLU A 63 8.01 -13.70 -7.42
N GLY A 64 8.44 -12.78 -6.54
CA GLY A 64 8.45 -11.34 -6.78
C GLY A 64 8.99 -10.54 -5.58
N SER A 65 9.01 -9.21 -5.69
CA SER A 65 9.49 -8.29 -4.64
C SER A 65 8.38 -7.95 -3.65
N SER A 66 8.68 -7.28 -2.53
CA SER A 66 7.63 -6.80 -1.62
C SER A 66 6.68 -5.84 -2.34
N GLY A 67 5.40 -5.90 -1.99
CA GLY A 67 4.36 -5.08 -2.61
C GLY A 67 2.95 -5.63 -2.44
N ILE A 68 1.99 -4.88 -2.98
CA ILE A 68 0.58 -5.26 -3.03
C ILE A 68 0.42 -6.35 -4.09
N LYS A 69 -0.27 -7.44 -3.73
CA LYS A 69 -0.52 -8.57 -4.62
C LYS A 69 -1.89 -8.48 -5.29
N ILE A 70 -2.93 -8.25 -4.50
CA ILE A 70 -4.30 -8.17 -5.00
C ILE A 70 -5.17 -7.37 -4.02
N VAL A 71 -6.16 -6.66 -4.53
CA VAL A 71 -7.27 -6.13 -3.75
C VAL A 71 -8.50 -7.01 -3.91
N ARG A 72 -9.55 -6.75 -3.11
CA ARG A 72 -10.81 -7.47 -3.28
C ARG A 72 -11.33 -7.28 -4.70
N ALA A 73 -11.64 -8.38 -5.39
CA ALA A 73 -12.21 -8.32 -6.72
C ALA A 73 -13.62 -7.69 -6.66
N VAL A 74 -13.78 -6.56 -7.33
CA VAL A 74 -15.07 -5.88 -7.54
C VAL A 74 -15.59 -6.07 -8.97
N GLU A 75 -14.70 -6.45 -9.89
CA GLU A 75 -14.99 -6.67 -11.31
C GLU A 75 -14.38 -8.01 -11.76
N THR A 76 -15.13 -8.73 -12.59
CA THR A 76 -14.71 -9.98 -13.23
C THR A 76 -15.06 -9.91 -14.72
N GLY A 77 -14.24 -10.50 -15.58
CA GLY A 77 -14.55 -10.54 -17.01
C GLY A 77 -14.12 -11.83 -17.69
N LEU A 78 -14.61 -12.03 -18.92
CA LEU A 78 -14.27 -13.18 -19.76
C LEU A 78 -12.78 -13.23 -20.15
N HIS A 79 -12.12 -12.08 -20.12
CA HIS A 79 -10.67 -11.98 -20.28
C HIS A 79 -10.01 -11.75 -18.92
N ASN A 80 -8.87 -12.38 -18.70
CA ASN A 80 -8.13 -12.30 -17.43
C ASN A 80 -7.73 -10.87 -17.05
N TYR A 81 -7.42 -10.00 -18.02
CA TYR A 81 -7.06 -8.60 -17.78
C TYR A 81 -8.25 -7.69 -17.40
N LYS A 82 -9.49 -8.19 -17.46
CA LYS A 82 -10.70 -7.50 -17.00
C LYS A 82 -11.08 -7.84 -15.55
N SER A 83 -10.37 -8.77 -14.93
CA SER A 83 -10.60 -9.09 -13.52
C SER A 83 -9.75 -8.17 -12.66
N ALA A 84 -10.34 -7.60 -11.61
CA ALA A 84 -9.63 -6.70 -10.72
C ALA A 84 -8.44 -7.43 -10.04
N THR A 85 -7.26 -6.78 -10.05
CA THR A 85 -6.03 -7.30 -9.42
C THR A 85 -5.61 -6.38 -8.27
N PHE A 86 -4.46 -5.71 -8.36
CA PHE A 86 -4.10 -4.54 -7.56
C PHE A 86 -4.78 -3.26 -8.07
N LEU A 87 -5.50 -3.38 -9.18
CA LEU A 87 -6.20 -2.33 -9.90
C LEU A 87 -7.62 -2.79 -10.24
N GLY A 88 -8.58 -1.88 -10.06
CA GLY A 88 -9.97 -2.00 -10.53
C GLY A 88 -10.47 -0.59 -10.89
N PRO A 89 -11.63 -0.13 -10.40
CA PRO A 89 -12.05 1.27 -10.56
C PRO A 89 -11.13 2.26 -9.80
N ALA A 90 -10.40 1.76 -8.79
CA ALA A 90 -9.39 2.51 -8.04
C ALA A 90 -8.10 1.70 -7.87
N ALA A 91 -6.97 2.41 -7.83
CA ALA A 91 -5.68 1.82 -7.49
C ALA A 91 -5.67 1.38 -6.03
N PHE A 92 -5.29 0.13 -5.76
CA PHE A 92 -5.13 -0.42 -4.41
C PHE A 92 -6.36 -0.26 -3.50
N ALA A 93 -7.56 -0.14 -4.09
CA ALA A 93 -8.82 0.14 -3.37
C ALA A 93 -8.81 1.47 -2.57
N CYS A 94 -8.06 2.47 -3.04
CA CYS A 94 -8.15 3.84 -2.52
C CYS A 94 -9.52 4.46 -2.81
N HIS A 95 -10.14 5.05 -1.79
CA HIS A 95 -11.44 5.73 -1.89
C HIS A 95 -11.48 6.94 -0.94
N ASP A 96 -12.56 7.74 -0.96
CA ASP A 96 -12.61 9.03 -0.26
C ASP A 96 -13.45 9.00 1.03
N HIS A 97 -12.80 9.47 2.11
CA HIS A 97 -13.42 9.82 3.39
C HIS A 97 -13.19 11.30 3.72
N SER A 98 -13.29 12.19 2.72
CA SER A 98 -13.06 13.62 2.94
C SER A 98 -14.07 14.30 3.88
N ASP A 99 -15.15 13.61 4.23
CA ASP A 99 -16.08 13.95 5.31
C ASP A 99 -15.52 13.72 6.71
N TYR A 100 -14.34 13.13 6.81
CA TYR A 100 -13.53 13.06 8.02
C TYR A 100 -12.36 14.05 7.91
N ASP A 101 -11.88 14.54 9.04
CA ASP A 101 -10.76 15.49 9.04
C ASP A 101 -9.44 14.82 8.62
N ARG A 102 -9.22 13.57 9.05
CA ARG A 102 -7.94 12.86 8.93
C ARG A 102 -8.02 11.47 8.30
N THR A 103 -9.20 10.88 8.17
CA THR A 103 -9.35 9.50 7.66
C THR A 103 -9.09 9.44 6.16
N ILE A 104 -8.26 8.48 5.77
CA ILE A 104 -7.86 8.22 4.39
C ILE A 104 -8.40 6.86 3.98
N GLY A 105 -9.31 6.84 3.00
CA GLY A 105 -9.96 5.63 2.53
C GLY A 105 -8.99 4.69 1.82
N LEU A 106 -8.92 3.46 2.32
CA LEU A 106 -8.09 2.39 1.76
C LEU A 106 -8.70 1.02 2.10
N GLY A 107 -9.11 0.29 1.07
CA GLY A 107 -9.77 -1.01 1.24
C GLY A 107 -8.86 -2.15 1.67
N GLU A 108 -9.43 -3.35 1.72
CA GLU A 108 -8.68 -4.60 1.96
C GLU A 108 -7.70 -4.92 0.83
N MET A 109 -6.49 -5.31 1.21
CA MET A 109 -5.45 -5.73 0.28
C MET A 109 -4.71 -6.97 0.79
N SER A 110 -4.21 -7.77 -0.13
CA SER A 110 -3.19 -8.78 0.15
C SER A 110 -1.83 -8.23 -0.20
N VAL A 111 -0.88 -8.41 0.71
CA VAL A 111 0.45 -7.81 0.64
C VAL A 111 1.48 -8.89 0.86
N VAL A 112 2.60 -8.78 0.14
CA VAL A 112 3.83 -9.51 0.43
C VAL A 112 4.83 -8.53 1.00
N LEU A 113 5.37 -8.82 2.18
CA LEU A 113 6.44 -8.04 2.79
C LEU A 113 7.52 -8.99 3.31
N ASN A 114 8.74 -8.88 2.76
CA ASN A 114 9.85 -9.80 3.00
C ASN A 114 9.47 -11.29 2.90
N GLY A 115 8.69 -11.67 1.88
CA GLY A 115 8.22 -13.06 1.70
C GLY A 115 7.02 -13.46 2.56
N VAL A 116 6.59 -12.62 3.51
CA VAL A 116 5.39 -12.89 4.31
C VAL A 116 4.17 -12.39 3.55
N ALA A 117 3.30 -13.33 3.13
CA ALA A 117 2.03 -13.03 2.50
C ALA A 117 0.92 -12.93 3.55
N PHE A 118 0.20 -11.81 3.58
CA PHE A 118 -0.88 -11.55 4.52
C PHE A 118 -2.01 -10.75 3.87
N ARG A 119 -3.20 -10.73 4.48
CA ARG A 119 -4.34 -9.92 4.02
C ARG A 119 -4.75 -8.97 5.14
N THR A 120 -4.86 -7.68 4.82
CA THR A 120 -5.32 -6.67 5.76
C THR A 120 -6.82 -6.80 6.02
N ARG A 121 -7.31 -6.19 7.12
CA ARG A 121 -8.70 -5.73 7.17
C ARG A 121 -8.89 -4.54 6.23
N HIS A 122 -10.12 -4.04 6.09
CA HIS A 122 -10.36 -2.72 5.50
C HIS A 122 -9.60 -1.68 6.33
N ASN A 123 -8.82 -0.80 5.69
CA ASN A 123 -7.75 -0.10 6.38
C ASN A 123 -8.15 1.26 6.94
N ASP A 124 -8.87 2.11 6.19
CA ASP A 124 -9.33 3.46 6.58
C ASP A 124 -8.47 4.10 7.68
N TYR A 125 -7.24 4.45 7.31
CA TYR A 125 -6.19 4.87 8.24
C TYR A 125 -6.22 6.37 8.45
N GLU A 126 -5.55 6.86 9.49
CA GLU A 126 -5.49 8.30 9.78
C GLU A 126 -4.15 8.93 9.35
N LEU A 127 -4.18 10.23 9.01
CA LEU A 127 -3.00 11.07 8.83
C LEU A 127 -2.26 11.33 10.15
N VAL A 128 -1.62 10.29 10.68
CA VAL A 128 -0.80 10.30 11.90
C VAL A 128 0.62 9.83 11.61
N GLN A 129 1.56 10.25 12.45
CA GLN A 129 2.98 9.90 12.35
C GLN A 129 3.47 9.17 13.62
N PRO A 130 4.58 8.42 13.56
CA PRO A 130 5.24 7.93 14.77
C PRO A 130 5.47 9.06 15.76
N SER A 131 5.33 8.79 17.06
CA SER A 131 5.48 9.86 18.06
C SER A 131 6.86 10.52 17.99
N ARG A 132 6.89 11.84 18.18
CA ARG A 132 8.13 12.63 18.28
C ARG A 132 8.59 12.80 19.72
N THR A 133 7.75 12.42 20.67
CA THR A 133 7.92 12.70 22.10
C THR A 133 7.90 11.44 22.97
N SER A 134 7.36 10.32 22.46
CA SER A 134 7.24 9.05 23.18
C SER A 134 8.02 7.93 22.48
N SER A 135 8.73 7.13 23.27
CA SER A 135 9.37 5.87 22.83
C SER A 135 8.48 4.65 23.01
N LEU A 136 7.24 4.82 23.48
CA LEU A 136 6.30 3.72 23.63
C LEU A 136 5.96 3.16 22.25
N GLN A 137 5.94 1.83 22.16
CA GLN A 137 5.53 1.14 20.94
C GLN A 137 4.12 1.56 20.52
N HIS A 138 3.94 1.76 19.22
CA HIS A 138 2.69 2.22 18.60
C HIS A 138 2.21 3.61 19.05
N ALA A 139 3.00 4.37 19.81
CA ALA A 139 2.69 5.77 20.06
C ALA A 139 2.74 6.56 18.75
N VAL A 140 1.68 7.32 18.51
CA VAL A 140 1.49 8.15 17.32
C VAL A 140 1.11 9.58 17.71
N GLU A 141 1.33 10.50 16.79
CA GLU A 141 0.89 11.90 16.89
C GLU A 141 0.17 12.31 15.61
N ASP A 142 -0.82 13.18 15.75
CA ASP A 142 -1.44 13.85 14.62
C ASP A 142 -0.41 14.59 13.76
N ILE A 143 -0.50 14.44 12.45
CA ILE A 143 0.22 15.33 11.53
C ILE A 143 -0.50 16.69 11.53
N PRO A 144 0.17 17.81 11.84
CA PRO A 144 -0.46 19.12 11.84
C PRO A 144 -1.00 19.49 10.46
N PHE A 145 -2.26 19.93 10.38
CA PHE A 145 -2.80 20.47 9.14
C PHE A 145 -2.05 21.75 8.72
N PRO A 146 -1.85 21.98 7.41
CA PRO A 146 -1.30 23.23 6.91
C PRO A 146 -2.15 24.43 7.32
N ASP A 147 -1.50 25.57 7.54
CA ASP A 147 -2.21 26.83 7.78
C ASP A 147 -2.85 27.37 6.51
N VAL A 148 -3.82 28.26 6.70
CA VAL A 148 -4.45 28.98 5.59
C VAL A 148 -3.57 30.17 5.21
N PRO A 149 -3.28 30.39 3.91
CA PRO A 149 -2.52 31.56 3.50
C PRO A 149 -3.17 32.87 3.99
N PRO A 150 -2.41 33.79 4.60
CA PRO A 150 -2.94 35.09 5.04
C PRO A 150 -3.61 35.87 3.91
N GLU A 151 -3.13 35.72 2.68
CA GLU A 151 -3.70 36.34 1.48
C GLU A 151 -5.16 35.94 1.25
N VAL A 152 -5.52 34.71 1.62
CA VAL A 152 -6.91 34.23 1.61
C VAL A 152 -7.68 34.86 2.77
N LEU A 153 -7.17 34.74 4.00
CA LEU A 153 -7.88 35.22 5.21
C LEU A 153 -8.11 36.74 5.22
N ASN A 154 -7.23 37.50 4.56
CA ASN A 154 -7.32 38.95 4.47
C ASN A 154 -8.34 39.46 3.44
N LYS A 155 -8.98 38.59 2.65
CA LYS A 155 -10.05 39.04 1.73
C LYS A 155 -11.32 39.36 2.52
N PRO A 156 -11.99 40.48 2.20
CA PRO A 156 -13.11 40.97 3.01
C PRO A 156 -14.38 40.13 2.86
N THR A 157 -14.55 39.39 1.75
CA THR A 157 -15.74 38.57 1.52
C THR A 157 -15.40 37.12 1.18
N VAL A 158 -16.30 36.18 1.50
CA VAL A 158 -16.12 34.75 1.19
C VAL A 158 -15.94 34.48 -0.31
N PRO A 159 -16.68 35.13 -1.24
CA PRO A 159 -16.40 34.99 -2.67
C PRO A 159 -14.98 35.38 -3.08
N GLU A 160 -14.41 36.43 -2.49
CA GLU A 160 -13.02 36.83 -2.75
C GLU A 160 -12.03 35.85 -2.11
N GLN A 161 -12.34 35.30 -0.92
CA GLN A 161 -11.55 34.21 -0.33
C GLN A 161 -11.54 32.97 -1.24
N ILE A 162 -12.69 32.61 -1.81
CA ILE A 162 -12.82 31.49 -2.77
C ILE A 162 -11.93 31.73 -3.98
N GLN A 163 -11.98 32.93 -4.57
CA GLN A 163 -11.14 33.23 -5.73
C GLN A 163 -9.65 33.17 -5.38
N GLU A 164 -9.25 33.73 -4.24
CA GLU A 164 -7.85 33.66 -3.81
C GLU A 164 -7.39 32.23 -3.52
N MET A 165 -8.21 31.43 -2.82
CA MET A 165 -7.90 30.02 -2.56
C MET A 165 -7.72 29.25 -3.88
N ARG A 166 -8.54 29.56 -4.90
CA ARG A 166 -8.37 28.98 -6.25
C ARG A 166 -7.03 29.36 -6.88
N GLU A 167 -6.52 30.58 -6.72
CA GLU A 167 -5.17 30.96 -7.20
C GLU A 167 -4.07 30.07 -6.57
N TRP A 168 -4.20 29.72 -5.28
CA TRP A 168 -3.27 28.80 -4.61
C TRP A 168 -3.33 27.38 -5.18
N PHE A 169 -4.54 26.88 -5.44
CA PHE A 169 -4.71 25.58 -6.13
C PHE A 169 -4.23 25.62 -7.57
N GLN A 170 -4.40 26.74 -8.28
CA GLN A 170 -3.91 26.90 -9.65
C GLN A 170 -2.38 26.91 -9.68
N ALA A 171 -1.73 27.57 -8.72
CA ALA A 171 -0.29 27.56 -8.55
C ALA A 171 0.25 26.14 -8.31
N PHE A 172 -0.38 25.37 -7.42
CA PHE A 172 -0.05 23.97 -7.19
C PHE A 172 -0.28 23.11 -8.45
N TYR A 173 -1.44 23.24 -9.09
CA TYR A 173 -1.79 22.49 -10.30
C TYR A 173 -0.81 22.72 -11.44
N LYS A 174 -0.40 23.98 -11.67
CA LYS A 174 0.58 24.35 -12.70
C LYS A 174 2.03 24.16 -12.26
N GLN A 175 2.27 23.82 -10.99
CA GLN A 175 3.59 23.80 -10.36
C GLN A 175 4.35 25.14 -10.52
N ASP A 176 3.62 26.26 -10.49
CA ASP A 176 4.15 27.60 -10.75
C ASP A 176 4.07 28.49 -9.51
N LYS A 177 5.23 28.71 -8.88
CA LYS A 177 5.36 29.52 -7.67
C LYS A 177 5.25 31.03 -7.92
N SER A 178 5.31 31.48 -9.18
CA SER A 178 5.13 32.90 -9.51
C SER A 178 3.68 33.35 -9.34
N ILE A 179 2.72 32.43 -9.47
CA ILE A 179 1.30 32.66 -9.16
C ILE A 179 1.15 32.81 -7.64
N ARG A 180 1.49 31.75 -6.92
CA ARG A 180 1.56 31.68 -5.45
C ARG A 180 2.60 30.64 -5.04
N ASP A 181 3.39 30.92 -4.02
CA ASP A 181 4.38 29.97 -3.50
C ASP A 181 3.71 28.87 -2.65
N TYR A 182 3.02 27.97 -3.34
CA TYR A 182 2.19 26.91 -2.75
C TYR A 182 2.97 25.98 -1.82
N SER A 183 4.29 25.85 -1.97
CA SER A 183 5.17 24.99 -1.17
C SER A 183 5.09 25.27 0.34
N LYS A 184 4.67 26.49 0.71
CA LYS A 184 4.44 26.92 2.09
C LYS A 184 3.24 26.26 2.75
N TYR A 185 2.22 25.89 1.98
CA TYR A 185 0.93 25.44 2.51
C TYR A 185 0.40 24.13 1.91
N PHE A 186 0.99 23.66 0.80
CA PHE A 186 0.73 22.34 0.23
C PHE A 186 1.85 21.41 0.70
N LYS A 187 1.56 20.57 1.69
CA LYS A 187 2.58 19.78 2.39
C LYS A 187 2.51 18.31 1.97
N PRO A 188 3.56 17.77 1.35
CA PRO A 188 3.61 16.35 1.00
C PRO A 188 3.85 15.49 2.25
N VAL A 189 3.14 14.38 2.31
CA VAL A 189 3.22 13.38 3.39
C VAL A 189 3.35 12.00 2.75
N MET A 190 4.35 11.22 3.19
CA MET A 190 4.53 9.83 2.78
C MET A 190 3.73 8.92 3.70
N CYS A 191 2.80 8.14 3.16
CA CYS A 191 2.12 7.08 3.89
C CYS A 191 2.66 5.71 3.46
N TYR A 192 2.87 4.83 4.44
CA TYR A 192 3.60 3.58 4.27
C TYR A 192 2.96 2.46 5.10
N LEU A 193 3.14 1.23 4.63
CA LEU A 193 2.79 0.03 5.37
C LEU A 193 4.04 -0.47 6.08
N GLU A 194 3.93 -0.74 7.38
CA GLU A 194 4.97 -1.37 8.19
C GLU A 194 4.50 -2.73 8.67
N GLY A 195 5.34 -3.76 8.59
CA GLY A 195 5.07 -5.10 9.13
C GLY A 195 6.22 -5.66 9.97
N ALA A 196 5.88 -6.47 10.97
CA ALA A 196 6.84 -7.14 11.83
C ALA A 196 6.25 -8.40 12.48
N TRP A 197 7.11 -9.35 12.82
CA TRP A 197 6.76 -10.47 13.70
C TRP A 197 6.66 -9.96 15.14
N THR A 198 5.56 -10.27 15.82
CA THR A 198 5.25 -9.82 17.19
C THR A 198 5.06 -11.02 18.12
N LEU A 199 5.46 -10.86 19.37
CA LEU A 199 5.40 -11.89 20.43
C LEU A 199 4.14 -11.75 21.31
N ASP A 200 3.11 -11.06 20.81
CA ASP A 200 1.92 -10.75 21.59
C ASP A 200 1.03 -11.99 21.75
N GLU A 201 0.62 -12.28 22.97
CA GLU A 201 -0.28 -13.42 23.24
C GLU A 201 -1.73 -13.12 22.85
N ASN A 202 -2.12 -11.85 22.97
CA ASN A 202 -3.46 -11.36 22.64
C ASN A 202 -3.48 -10.67 21.29
N ILE A 203 -4.64 -10.71 20.64
CA ILE A 203 -4.87 -9.93 19.43
C ILE A 203 -4.99 -8.47 19.83
N GLU A 204 -4.16 -7.62 19.23
CA GLU A 204 -4.24 -6.17 19.36
C GLU A 204 -4.60 -5.57 18.01
N GLU A 205 -5.30 -4.44 18.05
CA GLU A 205 -5.60 -3.70 16.85
C GLU A 205 -4.29 -3.17 16.24
N PRO A 206 -4.00 -3.44 14.95
CA PRO A 206 -2.75 -3.06 14.31
C PRO A 206 -2.50 -1.54 14.31
N PHE A 207 -3.56 -0.75 14.13
CA PHE A 207 -3.58 0.71 14.19
C PHE A 207 -5.02 1.21 14.32
N PHE A 208 -5.20 2.43 14.82
CA PHE A 208 -6.53 3.02 14.96
C PHE A 208 -7.19 3.30 13.60
N SER A 209 -8.48 2.97 13.49
CA SER A 209 -9.36 3.36 12.41
C SER A 209 -10.72 3.72 12.99
N GLU A 210 -11.32 4.82 12.53
CA GLU A 210 -12.63 5.25 13.03
C GLU A 210 -13.78 4.32 12.62
N ARG A 211 -13.56 3.49 11.59
CA ARG A 211 -14.60 2.71 10.93
C ARG A 211 -14.43 1.20 11.05
N HIS A 212 -13.19 0.73 11.23
CA HIS A 212 -12.84 -0.69 11.13
C HIS A 212 -11.97 -1.17 12.30
N TRP A 213 -12.23 -2.38 12.75
CA TRP A 213 -11.50 -3.05 13.84
C TRP A 213 -11.47 -4.55 13.56
N LEU A 214 -10.46 -5.26 14.06
CA LEU A 214 -10.41 -6.71 13.90
C LEU A 214 -11.61 -7.37 14.60
N ASP A 215 -12.39 -8.16 13.85
CA ASP A 215 -13.51 -8.95 14.40
C ASP A 215 -13.02 -10.31 14.93
N ALA A 216 -12.24 -10.28 15.99
CA ALA A 216 -11.81 -11.48 16.73
C ALA A 216 -11.35 -11.13 18.15
N LYS A 217 -11.57 -12.03 19.10
CA LYS A 217 -11.11 -11.90 20.50
C LYS A 217 -9.76 -12.57 20.75
N SER A 218 -9.37 -13.48 19.87
CA SER A 218 -8.10 -14.20 19.93
C SER A 218 -7.57 -14.47 18.52
N TRP A 219 -6.29 -14.83 18.45
CA TRP A 219 -5.64 -15.26 17.22
C TRP A 219 -6.26 -16.50 16.61
N GLU A 220 -6.65 -17.46 17.44
CA GLU A 220 -7.34 -18.68 17.02
C GLU A 220 -8.69 -18.34 16.38
N GLU A 221 -9.49 -17.47 17.00
CA GLU A 221 -10.77 -17.03 16.43
C GLU A 221 -10.57 -16.32 15.09
N LEU A 222 -9.56 -15.44 14.98
CA LEU A 222 -9.23 -14.77 13.72
C LEU A 222 -8.90 -15.79 12.62
N GLN A 223 -8.07 -16.79 12.93
CA GLN A 223 -7.69 -17.84 12.00
C GLN A 223 -8.88 -18.71 11.58
N GLU A 224 -9.76 -19.08 12.52
CA GLU A 224 -10.95 -19.87 12.22
C GLU A 224 -11.95 -19.11 11.34
N LYS A 225 -12.21 -17.84 11.66
CA LYS A 225 -13.07 -16.97 10.83
C LYS A 225 -12.46 -16.76 9.45
N ASN A 226 -11.15 -16.52 9.38
CA ASN A 226 -10.44 -16.37 8.12
C ASN A 226 -10.52 -17.64 7.27
N ARG A 227 -10.29 -18.80 7.89
CA ARG A 227 -10.43 -20.12 7.27
C ARG A 227 -11.83 -20.27 6.70
N PHE A 228 -12.86 -20.09 7.52
CA PHE A 228 -14.26 -20.20 7.11
C PHE A 228 -14.58 -19.31 5.90
N ILE A 229 -14.22 -18.02 5.94
CA ILE A 229 -14.44 -17.08 4.84
C ILE A 229 -13.71 -17.50 3.57
N THR A 230 -12.46 -17.94 3.69
CA THR A 230 -11.64 -18.34 2.54
C THR A 230 -12.20 -19.60 1.86
N TYR A 231 -12.68 -20.59 2.63
CA TYR A 231 -13.26 -21.82 2.07
C TYR A 231 -14.69 -21.64 1.54
N THR A 232 -15.47 -20.70 2.09
CA THR A 232 -16.88 -20.52 1.71
C THR A 232 -17.10 -19.38 0.72
N GLY A 233 -16.15 -18.44 0.60
CA GLY A 233 -16.31 -17.21 -0.17
C GLY A 233 -17.24 -16.18 0.48
N VAL A 234 -17.76 -16.43 1.69
CA VAL A 234 -18.68 -15.52 2.39
C VAL A 234 -17.97 -14.19 2.71
N LYS A 235 -18.60 -13.07 2.37
CA LYS A 235 -18.10 -11.73 2.68
C LYS A 235 -18.44 -11.33 4.11
N HIS A 236 -17.45 -10.89 4.88
CA HIS A 236 -17.71 -10.12 6.09
C HIS A 236 -18.17 -8.72 5.70
N ARG A 237 -19.38 -8.31 6.10
CA ARG A 237 -20.00 -7.05 5.65
C ARG A 237 -19.15 -5.81 5.97
N MET A 238 -18.52 -5.80 7.13
CA MET A 238 -17.64 -4.70 7.56
C MET A 238 -16.17 -4.93 7.19
N GLU A 239 -15.82 -6.03 6.51
CA GLU A 239 -14.45 -6.25 6.02
C GLU A 239 -13.36 -6.23 7.13
N ASN A 240 -13.72 -6.74 8.31
CA ASN A 240 -12.95 -6.64 9.56
C ASN A 240 -12.12 -7.91 9.87
N ILE A 241 -11.90 -8.79 8.87
CA ILE A 241 -11.22 -10.08 9.07
C ILE A 241 -9.96 -10.15 8.22
N ALA A 242 -8.82 -9.89 8.88
CA ALA A 242 -7.49 -10.03 8.31
C ALA A 242 -7.05 -11.51 8.21
N PHE A 243 -6.08 -11.79 7.33
CA PHE A 243 -5.27 -13.01 7.37
C PHE A 243 -3.87 -12.63 7.87
N LEU A 244 -3.55 -12.98 9.11
CA LEU A 244 -2.28 -12.66 9.76
C LEU A 244 -1.55 -13.97 10.11
N PRO A 245 -0.46 -14.33 9.41
CA PRO A 245 0.22 -15.60 9.62
C PRO A 245 0.89 -15.68 11.00
N THR A 246 1.10 -16.91 11.46
CA THR A 246 1.88 -17.24 12.67
C THR A 246 3.08 -18.08 12.27
N THR A 247 4.20 -17.88 12.94
CA THR A 247 5.44 -18.64 12.73
C THR A 247 6.02 -19.11 14.07
N ILE A 248 6.89 -20.11 14.00
CA ILE A 248 7.77 -20.49 15.11
C ILE A 248 9.09 -19.75 14.87
N VAL A 249 9.47 -18.84 15.77
CA VAL A 249 10.72 -18.06 15.60
C VAL A 249 11.93 -18.76 16.21
N SER A 250 11.71 -19.62 17.21
CA SER A 250 12.78 -20.44 17.78
C SER A 250 12.25 -21.70 18.45
N VAL A 251 13.11 -22.72 18.52
CA VAL A 251 12.86 -23.99 19.20
C VAL A 251 14.03 -24.29 20.13
N ASN A 252 13.76 -24.41 21.43
CA ASN A 252 14.79 -24.84 22.38
C ASN A 252 15.03 -26.35 22.20
N MET A 253 16.18 -26.71 21.63
CA MET A 253 16.50 -28.11 21.32
C MET A 253 16.69 -29.01 22.55
N THR A 254 16.79 -28.43 23.75
CA THR A 254 16.97 -29.16 25.02
C THR A 254 15.64 -29.32 25.77
N SER A 255 14.89 -28.22 25.96
CA SER A 255 13.60 -28.27 26.67
C SER A 255 12.43 -28.66 25.76
N GLY A 256 12.51 -28.30 24.48
CA GLY A 256 11.47 -28.46 23.48
C GLY A 256 10.47 -27.32 23.38
N ASP A 257 10.67 -26.26 24.16
CA ASP A 257 9.81 -25.08 24.14
C ASP A 257 9.95 -24.36 22.80
N THR A 258 8.81 -23.97 22.24
CA THR A 258 8.73 -23.22 20.98
C THR A 258 8.27 -21.80 21.27
N VAL A 259 8.92 -20.83 20.65
CA VAL A 259 8.48 -19.44 20.68
C VAL A 259 7.71 -19.15 19.40
N TYR A 260 6.46 -18.77 19.54
CA TYR A 260 5.61 -18.35 18.43
C TYR A 260 5.67 -16.84 18.25
N ALA A 261 5.52 -16.39 17.02
CA ALA A 261 5.30 -14.99 16.70
C ALA A 261 4.18 -14.88 15.66
N GLN A 262 3.44 -13.78 15.71
CA GLN A 262 2.42 -13.46 14.72
C GLN A 262 2.81 -12.24 13.92
N TRP A 263 2.47 -12.28 12.65
CA TRP A 263 2.69 -11.15 11.78
C TRP A 263 1.66 -10.07 12.08
N ASN A 264 2.15 -8.88 12.42
CA ASN A 264 1.33 -7.70 12.59
C ASN A 264 1.80 -6.62 11.61
N TYR A 265 0.87 -5.73 11.27
CA TYR A 265 1.13 -4.62 10.38
C TYR A 265 0.59 -3.31 10.98
N ARG A 266 1.00 -2.17 10.46
CA ARG A 266 0.34 -0.87 10.67
C ARG A 266 0.51 0.03 9.46
N ILE A 267 -0.40 0.97 9.28
CA ILE A 267 -0.26 2.02 8.28
C ILE A 267 -0.09 3.34 9.02
N LEU A 268 0.99 4.05 8.69
CA LEU A 268 1.30 5.36 9.24
C LEU A 268 1.76 6.28 8.12
N CYS A 269 1.88 7.56 8.46
CA CYS A 269 2.39 8.58 7.58
C CYS A 269 3.58 9.32 8.20
N ASN A 270 4.34 10.04 7.39
CA ASN A 270 5.44 10.87 7.84
C ASN A 270 5.56 12.11 6.94
N PRO A 271 5.60 13.34 7.50
CA PRO A 271 5.80 14.54 6.70
C PRO A 271 7.11 14.48 5.92
N ILE A 272 7.07 14.85 4.64
CA ILE A 272 8.29 15.00 3.84
C ILE A 272 8.82 16.42 4.08
N ASN A 273 10.08 16.51 4.51
CA ASN A 273 10.71 17.75 4.95
C ASN A 273 11.33 18.59 3.82
N PHE A 274 11.18 18.15 2.58
CA PHE A 274 11.60 18.86 1.39
C PHE A 274 10.45 18.98 0.39
N GLU A 275 10.60 19.87 -0.57
CA GLU A 275 9.62 20.03 -1.64
C GLU A 275 9.65 18.83 -2.58
N LEU A 276 8.47 18.28 -2.87
CA LEU A 276 8.31 17.20 -3.81
C LEU A 276 7.59 17.72 -5.07
N PRO A 277 8.29 17.91 -6.20
CA PRO A 277 7.67 18.33 -7.45
C PRO A 277 6.77 17.24 -8.04
N LEU A 278 5.68 17.65 -8.71
CA LEU A 278 4.79 16.70 -9.38
C LEU A 278 5.47 15.97 -10.57
N SER A 279 6.56 16.52 -11.12
CA SER A 279 7.35 15.87 -12.16
C SER A 279 8.08 14.60 -11.72
N PHE A 280 8.16 14.33 -10.41
CA PHE A 280 8.73 13.09 -9.88
C PHE A 280 7.71 11.93 -9.85
N PHE A 281 6.43 12.21 -10.09
CA PHE A 281 5.39 11.20 -10.17
C PHE A 281 5.18 10.76 -11.60
N HIS A 282 5.75 9.60 -11.93
CA HIS A 282 5.66 9.02 -13.26
C HIS A 282 4.48 8.05 -13.29
N GLN A 283 3.45 8.35 -14.08
CA GLN A 283 2.27 7.50 -14.16
C GLN A 283 2.63 6.12 -14.73
N GLU A 284 2.22 5.07 -14.04
CA GLU A 284 2.31 3.70 -14.56
C GLU A 284 1.24 3.48 -15.64
N ASP A 285 1.65 2.93 -16.78
CA ASP A 285 0.71 2.57 -17.84
C ASP A 285 0.11 1.19 -17.58
N ASP A 286 -0.91 1.16 -16.73
CA ASP A 286 -1.68 -0.04 -16.46
C ASP A 286 -2.59 -0.39 -17.65
N LEU A 287 -1.98 -1.08 -18.63
CA LEU A 287 -2.63 -1.41 -19.89
C LEU A 287 -3.89 -2.24 -19.70
N SER A 288 -3.96 -3.12 -18.70
CA SER A 288 -5.16 -3.90 -18.38
C SER A 288 -6.37 -3.00 -18.14
N TYR A 289 -6.21 -1.94 -17.34
CA TYR A 289 -7.26 -0.97 -17.07
C TYR A 289 -7.57 -0.09 -18.28
N ARG A 290 -6.56 0.38 -19.01
CA ARG A 290 -6.79 1.24 -20.20
C ARG A 290 -7.46 0.51 -21.36
N VAL A 291 -7.12 -0.77 -21.58
CA VAL A 291 -7.76 -1.59 -22.61
C VAL A 291 -9.22 -1.85 -22.26
N ASP A 292 -9.52 -2.11 -20.99
CA ASP A 292 -10.91 -2.35 -20.57
C ASP A 292 -11.77 -1.08 -20.59
N SER A 293 -11.23 0.03 -20.07
CA SER A 293 -11.94 1.32 -19.99
C SER A 293 -11.96 2.12 -21.29
N GLY A 294 -11.03 1.86 -22.22
CA GLY A 294 -10.81 2.65 -23.43
C GLY A 294 -10.13 4.02 -23.18
N GLN A 295 -9.66 4.30 -21.96
CA GLN A 295 -9.07 5.59 -21.60
C GLN A 295 -7.61 5.74 -22.08
N THR A 296 -7.25 6.95 -22.47
CA THR A 296 -5.86 7.36 -22.69
C THR A 296 -5.08 7.46 -21.36
N MET A 297 -3.74 7.52 -21.45
CA MET A 297 -2.89 7.79 -20.27
C MET A 297 -3.30 9.10 -19.57
N LYS A 298 -3.53 10.15 -20.36
CA LYS A 298 -3.91 11.47 -19.84
C LYS A 298 -5.26 11.44 -19.12
N GLU A 299 -6.26 10.77 -19.68
CA GLU A 299 -7.57 10.63 -19.05
C GLU A 299 -7.48 9.81 -17.75
N SER A 300 -6.83 8.65 -17.82
CA SER A 300 -6.66 7.78 -16.64
C SER A 300 -5.89 8.46 -15.50
N ALA A 301 -4.95 9.37 -15.78
CA ALA A 301 -4.24 10.17 -14.78
C ALA A 301 -5.17 10.96 -13.84
N THR A 302 -6.37 11.30 -14.31
CA THR A 302 -7.39 12.05 -13.54
C THR A 302 -8.38 11.15 -12.80
N THR A 303 -8.22 9.83 -12.88
CA THR A 303 -9.11 8.83 -12.25
C THR A 303 -8.47 8.19 -11.02
N ARG A 304 -9.26 7.60 -10.13
CA ARG A 304 -8.74 6.89 -8.94
C ARG A 304 -7.88 5.67 -9.28
N ALA A 305 -7.97 5.15 -10.49
CA ALA A 305 -7.17 4.05 -10.98
C ALA A 305 -5.70 4.42 -11.29
N ALA A 306 -5.35 5.71 -11.37
CA ALA A 306 -3.97 6.10 -11.67
C ALA A 306 -2.99 5.66 -10.55
N ARG A 307 -1.98 4.89 -10.94
CA ARG A 307 -0.79 4.60 -10.13
C ARG A 307 0.43 5.36 -10.63
N PHE A 308 1.38 5.56 -9.73
CA PHE A 308 2.60 6.30 -10.02
C PHE A 308 3.84 5.57 -9.48
N LYS A 309 4.97 5.73 -10.14
CA LYS A 309 6.29 5.53 -9.53
C LYS A 309 6.87 6.87 -9.14
N LEU A 310 7.50 6.90 -7.97
CA LEU A 310 8.13 8.10 -7.43
C LEU A 310 9.65 8.00 -7.59
N PHE A 311 10.20 8.73 -8.55
CA PHE A 311 11.65 8.81 -8.75
C PHE A 311 12.08 10.14 -9.37
N ASP A 312 13.32 10.55 -9.06
CA ASP A 312 13.94 11.72 -9.66
C ASP A 312 14.76 11.25 -10.87
N PRO A 313 14.37 11.62 -12.11
CA PRO A 313 15.04 11.17 -13.32
C PRO A 313 16.47 11.71 -13.45
N THR A 314 16.85 12.72 -12.64
CA THR A 314 18.20 13.30 -12.62
C THR A 314 19.16 12.56 -11.69
N ARG A 315 18.66 11.70 -10.79
CA ARG A 315 19.46 10.93 -9.84
C ARG A 315 19.82 9.55 -10.38
N GLN A 316 20.94 9.00 -9.91
CA GLN A 316 21.32 7.62 -10.20
C GLN A 316 20.40 6.62 -9.48
N GLN A 317 20.34 5.38 -9.97
CA GLN A 317 19.46 4.33 -9.41
C GLN A 317 19.72 4.04 -7.92
N ASN A 318 20.99 4.09 -7.52
CA ASN A 318 21.38 4.01 -6.12
C ASN A 318 21.33 5.43 -5.54
N ASN A 319 20.50 5.68 -4.52
CA ASN A 319 20.18 7.00 -3.94
C ASN A 319 19.02 7.74 -4.63
N GLN A 320 17.87 7.07 -4.73
CA GLN A 320 16.63 7.67 -5.23
C GLN A 320 15.91 8.47 -4.14
N ILE A 321 14.96 9.32 -4.54
CA ILE A 321 14.21 10.16 -3.59
C ILE A 321 13.44 9.35 -2.54
N LEU A 322 12.98 8.14 -2.86
CA LEU A 322 12.36 7.25 -1.88
C LEU A 322 13.34 6.84 -0.78
N ASP A 323 14.62 6.67 -1.08
CA ASP A 323 15.64 6.38 -0.07
C ASP A 323 15.81 7.54 0.90
N GLU A 324 15.79 8.77 0.39
CA GLU A 324 15.86 9.97 1.21
C GLU A 324 14.63 10.12 2.12
N ILE A 325 13.44 9.83 1.59
CA ILE A 325 12.19 9.85 2.35
C ILE A 325 12.21 8.79 3.45
N PHE A 326 12.46 7.51 3.11
CA PHE A 326 12.45 6.43 4.10
C PHE A 326 13.57 6.55 5.13
N ALA A 327 14.73 7.10 4.77
CA ALA A 327 15.78 7.40 5.74
C ALA A 327 15.36 8.44 6.80
N SER A 328 14.26 9.18 6.59
CA SER A 328 13.66 10.09 7.57
C SER A 328 12.53 9.47 8.41
N ILE A 329 12.08 8.26 8.06
CA ILE A 329 10.99 7.55 8.74
C ILE A 329 11.58 6.58 9.77
N PRO A 330 11.26 6.74 11.07
CA PRO A 330 11.66 5.78 12.08
C PRO A 330 10.84 4.49 11.98
N GLY A 331 11.44 3.36 12.35
CA GLY A 331 10.73 2.10 12.54
C GLY A 331 9.93 2.06 13.84
N LYS A 332 9.94 0.90 14.50
CA LYS A 332 9.23 0.67 15.77
C LYS A 332 9.79 1.46 16.98
N GLU A 333 10.90 2.19 16.82
CA GLU A 333 11.50 3.03 17.87
C GLU A 333 10.90 4.44 18.00
N ASN A 334 10.08 4.86 17.03
CA ASN A 334 9.63 6.26 16.88
C ASN A 334 10.79 7.26 16.68
N HIS A 335 10.50 8.57 16.60
CA HIS A 335 11.53 9.56 16.27
C HIS A 335 12.51 9.78 17.42
N GLY A 336 13.75 10.17 17.06
CA GLY A 336 14.82 10.49 18.02
C GLY A 336 15.70 9.30 18.37
N ALA A 337 15.35 8.10 17.90
CA ALA A 337 16.15 6.91 18.08
C ALA A 337 17.46 6.96 17.27
N ASN A 338 18.52 6.45 17.86
CA ASN A 338 19.81 6.31 17.18
C ASN A 338 20.38 4.93 17.49
N LEU A 339 20.13 4.00 16.56
CA LEU A 339 20.64 2.65 16.64
C LEU A 339 21.75 2.48 15.60
N SER A 340 22.77 1.72 15.95
CA SER A 340 23.76 1.24 15.01
C SER A 340 23.97 -0.23 15.29
N TYR A 341 24.29 -0.99 14.24
CA TYR A 341 24.40 -2.43 14.38
C TYR A 341 25.65 -2.98 13.71
N THR A 342 26.13 -4.04 14.36
CA THR A 342 27.29 -4.79 13.93
C THR A 342 26.82 -6.22 13.69
N VAL A 343 26.59 -6.58 12.42
CA VAL A 343 26.26 -7.96 12.04
C VAL A 343 27.58 -8.74 11.96
N PHE A 344 27.75 -9.77 12.79
CA PHE A 344 28.94 -10.63 12.76
C PHE A 344 30.29 -9.89 12.78
N SER A 345 30.40 -8.88 13.65
CA SER A 345 31.59 -8.01 13.79
C SER A 345 31.80 -7.03 12.62
N GLU A 346 30.80 -6.81 11.77
CA GLU A 346 30.83 -5.81 10.69
C GLU A 346 29.79 -4.70 10.94
N THR A 347 30.27 -3.47 11.12
CA THR A 347 29.41 -2.29 11.24
C THR A 347 28.76 -1.96 9.91
N MET A 348 27.47 -1.62 9.95
CA MET A 348 26.71 -1.12 8.81
C MET A 348 26.96 0.38 8.64
N TYR A 349 27.40 0.78 7.44
CA TYR A 349 27.61 2.18 7.07
C TYR A 349 26.60 2.61 6.02
N ASP A 350 26.36 3.92 5.96
CA ASP A 350 25.44 4.53 5.01
C ASP A 350 25.97 4.43 3.58
N SER A 351 25.20 3.76 2.73
CA SER A 351 25.54 3.49 1.33
C SER A 351 25.48 4.74 0.45
N ARG A 352 24.81 5.82 0.89
CA ARG A 352 24.68 7.08 0.13
C ARG A 352 26.00 7.85 0.08
N TYR A 353 26.90 7.62 1.03
CA TYR A 353 28.19 8.29 1.13
C TYR A 353 29.33 7.37 0.73
N GLY A 354 29.55 7.20 -0.59
CA GLY A 354 30.52 6.25 -1.16
C GLY A 354 31.90 6.24 -0.48
N ASP A 355 32.50 7.42 -0.30
CA ASP A 355 33.89 7.55 0.20
C ASP A 355 34.00 7.65 1.74
N SER A 356 32.88 7.77 2.46
CA SER A 356 32.87 8.02 3.90
C SER A 356 32.25 6.87 4.69
N ASN A 357 32.89 6.44 5.76
CA ASN A 357 32.37 5.41 6.67
C ASN A 357 31.51 6.05 7.77
N ILE A 358 30.37 6.62 7.37
CA ILE A 358 29.38 7.18 8.30
C ILE A 358 28.50 6.03 8.81
N PRO A 359 28.47 5.75 10.13
CA PRO A 359 27.63 4.70 10.70
C PRO A 359 26.17 4.93 10.32
N LEU A 360 25.49 3.87 9.88
CA LEU A 360 24.08 3.93 9.50
C LEU A 360 23.21 4.00 10.77
N ASN A 361 22.29 4.97 10.85
CA ASN A 361 21.25 4.94 11.88
C ASN A 361 20.18 3.91 11.49
N THR A 362 20.30 2.70 12.03
CA THR A 362 19.44 1.57 11.69
C THR A 362 18.06 1.63 12.32
N ALA A 363 17.78 2.59 13.22
CA ALA A 363 16.44 2.81 13.74
C ALA A 363 15.47 3.36 12.69
N TYR A 364 16.01 3.88 11.59
CA TYR A 364 15.29 4.43 10.45
C TYR A 364 15.31 3.45 9.28
N TYR A 365 14.38 3.64 8.35
CA TYR A 365 14.21 2.72 7.23
C TYR A 365 15.27 2.89 6.15
N HIS A 366 15.97 1.79 5.85
CA HIS A 366 16.97 1.71 4.76
C HIS A 366 16.77 0.44 3.95
N ARG A 367 17.03 0.48 2.64
CA ARG A 367 17.03 -0.71 1.78
C ARG A 367 18.43 -1.24 1.45
N SER A 368 19.47 -0.45 1.72
CA SER A 368 20.86 -0.87 1.55
C SER A 368 21.77 -0.29 2.61
N TYR A 369 22.94 -0.91 2.75
CA TYR A 369 24.05 -0.44 3.55
C TYR A 369 25.37 -0.78 2.86
N LYS A 370 26.48 -0.32 3.40
CA LYS A 370 27.82 -0.77 2.99
C LYS A 370 28.65 -1.24 4.16
N THR A 371 29.64 -2.08 3.88
CA THR A 371 30.64 -2.57 4.82
C THR A 371 32.02 -2.01 4.49
N VAL A 372 32.97 -2.05 5.44
CA VAL A 372 34.37 -1.65 5.17
C VAL A 372 35.07 -2.66 4.24
N LYS A 373 34.76 -3.94 4.43
CA LYS A 373 35.37 -5.04 3.69
C LYS A 373 34.46 -5.47 2.57
N ASN A 374 35.04 -5.69 1.39
CA ASN A 374 34.34 -6.33 0.30
C ASN A 374 33.95 -7.76 0.70
N GLY A 375 32.73 -8.16 0.33
CA GLY A 375 32.33 -9.56 0.37
C GLY A 375 33.10 -10.41 -0.63
N ALA A 376 32.84 -11.73 -0.64
CA ALA A 376 33.50 -12.67 -1.55
C ALA A 376 33.30 -12.32 -3.05
N GLY A 377 32.21 -11.65 -3.39
CA GLY A 377 31.94 -11.14 -4.75
C GLY A 377 32.65 -9.82 -5.10
N GLY A 378 33.51 -9.29 -4.23
CA GLY A 378 34.25 -8.04 -4.47
C GLY A 378 33.45 -6.75 -4.23
N ILE A 379 32.23 -6.85 -3.69
CA ILE A 379 31.31 -5.73 -3.49
C ILE A 379 31.15 -5.45 -2.00
N ALA A 380 31.20 -4.17 -1.61
CA ALA A 380 30.97 -3.69 -0.24
C ALA A 380 29.53 -3.21 0.00
N HIS A 381 28.76 -2.93 -1.06
CA HIS A 381 27.36 -2.54 -1.00
C HIS A 381 26.45 -3.77 -0.85
N VAL A 382 25.51 -3.71 0.09
CA VAL A 382 24.61 -4.81 0.42
C VAL A 382 23.17 -4.31 0.39
N ALA A 383 22.34 -4.97 -0.42
CA ALA A 383 20.89 -4.81 -0.36
C ALA A 383 20.31 -5.65 0.78
N LEU A 384 19.40 -5.05 1.54
CA LEU A 384 18.62 -5.75 2.56
C LEU A 384 17.50 -6.55 1.86
N GLY A 385 17.13 -7.71 2.43
CA GLY A 385 16.02 -8.52 1.89
C GLY A 385 16.33 -9.35 0.64
N PHE A 386 17.60 -9.64 0.36
CA PHE A 386 18.02 -10.44 -0.81
C PHE A 386 17.54 -9.84 -2.15
N ASN A 387 17.95 -8.60 -2.41
CA ASN A 387 17.61 -7.83 -3.62
C ASN A 387 16.11 -7.51 -3.78
N ASP A 388 15.40 -7.33 -2.68
CA ASP A 388 14.08 -6.73 -2.72
C ASP A 388 14.20 -5.20 -2.93
N GLU A 389 13.88 -4.72 -4.13
CA GLU A 389 14.03 -3.31 -4.50
C GLU A 389 12.98 -2.39 -3.84
N ASN A 390 11.91 -2.99 -3.31
CA ASN A 390 10.69 -2.32 -2.87
C ASN A 390 10.56 -2.28 -1.34
N MET A 391 11.54 -2.81 -0.61
CA MET A 391 11.45 -2.99 0.84
C MET A 391 12.53 -2.21 1.58
N TRP A 392 12.12 -1.50 2.61
CA TRP A 392 13.02 -0.88 3.58
C TRP A 392 12.94 -1.61 4.92
N VAL A 393 14.05 -1.63 5.65
CA VAL A 393 14.19 -2.30 6.94
C VAL A 393 14.64 -1.30 7.99
N ALA A 394 13.99 -1.35 9.15
CA ALA A 394 14.41 -0.62 10.34
C ALA A 394 14.58 -1.60 11.50
N GLN A 395 15.57 -1.34 12.33
CA GLN A 395 15.84 -2.09 13.54
C GLN A 395 15.13 -1.51 14.74
N THR A 396 14.97 -2.34 15.76
CA THR A 396 14.32 -1.95 17.00
C THR A 396 14.86 -2.75 18.18
N THR A 397 14.72 -2.17 19.37
CA THR A 397 14.95 -2.76 20.68
C THR A 397 13.64 -3.13 21.38
N GLN A 398 12.48 -2.84 20.77
CA GLN A 398 11.17 -3.12 21.34
C GLN A 398 11.01 -4.63 21.63
N PRO A 399 10.76 -5.02 22.89
CA PRO A 399 10.79 -6.44 23.31
C PRO A 399 9.64 -7.26 22.72
N ARG A 400 8.55 -6.61 22.27
CA ARG A 400 7.41 -7.27 21.62
C ARG A 400 7.72 -7.71 20.19
N ILE A 401 8.75 -7.17 19.53
CA ILE A 401 9.10 -7.56 18.14
C ILE A 401 9.98 -8.80 18.16
N ALA A 402 9.58 -9.88 17.50
CA ALA A 402 10.27 -11.15 17.60
C ALA A 402 11.75 -11.08 17.17
N PRO A 403 12.67 -11.70 17.93
CA PRO A 403 14.09 -11.77 17.59
C PRO A 403 14.36 -12.72 16.43
N LEU A 404 15.18 -12.28 15.48
CA LEU A 404 15.80 -13.12 14.46
C LEU A 404 17.18 -13.54 14.96
N GLY A 405 17.26 -14.76 15.48
CA GLY A 405 18.50 -15.33 16.01
C GLY A 405 19.33 -16.02 14.92
N ALA A 406 20.61 -15.72 14.83
CA ALA A 406 21.57 -16.46 14.01
C ALA A 406 22.88 -16.71 14.77
N GLU A 407 23.39 -17.94 14.73
CA GLU A 407 24.72 -18.26 15.25
C GLU A 407 25.71 -18.29 14.09
N ARG A 408 26.77 -17.47 14.14
CA ARG A 408 27.93 -17.60 13.26
C ARG A 408 29.09 -18.18 14.03
N CYS A 409 29.57 -19.34 13.59
CA CYS A 409 30.74 -19.97 14.16
C CYS A 409 31.94 -19.84 13.22
N SER A 410 33.08 -19.40 13.77
CA SER A 410 34.37 -19.39 13.11
C SER A 410 35.33 -20.34 13.83
N TYR A 411 36.36 -20.79 13.11
CA TYR A 411 37.46 -21.55 13.70
C TYR A 411 38.63 -20.60 13.91
N ALA A 412 38.94 -20.27 15.17
CA ALA A 412 40.05 -19.41 15.54
C ALA A 412 41.22 -20.26 16.09
N PRO A 413 42.48 -20.00 15.70
CA PRO A 413 43.64 -20.68 16.28
C PRO A 413 43.71 -20.44 17.80
N LEU A 414 43.81 -21.51 18.59
CA LEU A 414 43.98 -21.48 20.04
C LEU A 414 45.42 -21.10 20.44
N ASP A 415 46.40 -21.43 19.61
CA ASP A 415 47.82 -21.16 19.81
C ASP A 415 48.60 -21.26 18.48
N ARG A 416 49.93 -21.10 18.54
CA ARG A 416 50.84 -21.29 17.37
C ARG A 416 50.95 -22.76 16.91
N THR A 417 50.19 -23.70 17.48
CA THR A 417 50.28 -25.17 17.22
C THR A 417 49.13 -25.73 16.38
N SER A 418 48.50 -24.90 15.54
CA SER A 418 47.50 -25.34 14.54
C SER A 418 46.18 -25.88 15.13
N ARG A 419 45.97 -25.84 16.44
CA ARG A 419 44.69 -26.20 17.06
C ARG A 419 43.70 -25.05 16.90
N THR A 420 42.53 -25.34 16.35
CA THR A 420 41.45 -24.35 16.22
C THR A 420 40.34 -24.61 17.24
N SER A 421 39.79 -23.54 17.81
CA SER A 421 38.55 -23.58 18.59
C SER A 421 37.40 -23.06 17.74
N ARG A 422 36.24 -23.73 17.85
CA ARG A 422 34.99 -23.20 17.31
C ARG A 422 34.53 -22.07 18.24
N GLN A 423 34.62 -20.84 17.76
CA GLN A 423 34.08 -19.66 18.43
C GLN A 423 32.77 -19.27 17.75
N CYS A 424 31.68 -19.28 18.50
CA CYS A 424 30.36 -18.93 17.99
C CYS A 424 29.93 -17.56 18.53
N MET A 425 29.40 -16.74 17.64
CA MET A 425 28.79 -15.45 17.95
C MET A 425 27.31 -15.54 17.61
N ASN A 426 26.47 -15.23 18.59
CA ASN A 426 25.04 -15.09 18.38
C ASN A 426 24.73 -13.66 17.96
N ALA A 427 24.01 -13.52 16.85
CA ALA A 427 23.31 -12.31 16.47
C ALA A 427 21.85 -12.50 16.87
N ASP A 428 21.33 -11.54 17.62
CA ASP A 428 19.89 -11.38 17.85
C ASP A 428 19.52 -10.03 17.24
N LEU A 429 18.56 -10.04 16.32
CA LEU A 429 18.14 -8.86 15.58
C LEU A 429 16.61 -8.75 15.56
N ARG A 430 16.08 -7.60 15.95
CA ARG A 430 14.65 -7.28 15.83
C ARG A 430 14.48 -6.22 14.76
N VAL A 431 13.57 -6.46 13.83
CA VAL A 431 13.34 -5.59 12.67
C VAL A 431 11.86 -5.43 12.36
N SER A 432 11.55 -4.29 11.78
CA SER A 432 10.34 -4.07 11.01
C SER A 432 10.69 -3.79 9.55
N TYR A 433 9.74 -4.09 8.68
CA TYR A 433 9.85 -3.91 7.24
C TYR A 433 8.81 -2.89 6.79
N ALA A 434 9.10 -2.12 5.75
CA ALA A 434 8.14 -1.17 5.20
C ALA A 434 8.19 -1.08 3.67
N ILE A 435 7.03 -0.77 3.10
CA ILE A 435 6.84 -0.38 1.69
C ILE A 435 6.04 0.93 1.61
N PRO A 436 6.27 1.79 0.59
CA PRO A 436 5.43 2.96 0.38
C PRO A 436 4.01 2.54 -0.02
N LEU A 437 3.01 3.37 0.32
CA LEU A 437 1.64 3.22 -0.16
C LEU A 437 1.25 4.38 -1.08
N GLU A 438 1.34 5.60 -0.57
CA GLU A 438 0.94 6.80 -1.31
C GLU A 438 1.62 8.05 -0.77
N VAL A 439 1.76 9.07 -1.63
CA VAL A 439 2.05 10.43 -1.20
C VAL A 439 0.77 11.25 -1.24
N ILE A 440 0.52 11.98 -0.15
CA ILE A 440 -0.64 12.83 0.03
C ILE A 440 -0.18 14.28 0.16
N TYR A 441 -0.72 15.17 -0.67
CA TYR A 441 -0.57 16.61 -0.49
C TYR A 441 -1.69 17.12 0.40
N MET A 442 -1.35 17.46 1.65
CA MET A 442 -2.24 18.20 2.53
C MET A 442 -2.40 19.62 2.00
N THR A 443 -3.60 20.19 2.14
CA THR A 443 -3.93 21.52 1.62
C THR A 443 -4.52 22.43 2.70
N PRO A 444 -4.51 23.76 2.48
CA PRO A 444 -5.19 24.72 3.36
C PRO A 444 -6.68 24.46 3.62
N LEU A 445 -7.37 23.70 2.74
CA LEU A 445 -8.80 23.44 2.88
C LEU A 445 -9.15 22.78 4.22
N THR A 446 -8.24 21.98 4.76
CA THR A 446 -8.42 21.31 6.06
C THR A 446 -8.56 22.28 7.23
N LYS A 447 -8.06 23.52 7.13
CA LYS A 447 -8.23 24.58 8.15
C LYS A 447 -9.07 25.77 7.68
N TRP A 448 -9.41 25.86 6.40
CA TRP A 448 -10.12 27.01 5.87
C TRP A 448 -11.61 26.99 6.24
N ASN A 449 -11.97 27.85 7.19
CA ASN A 449 -13.32 27.98 7.73
C ASN A 449 -13.88 29.41 7.53
N PRO A 450 -14.24 29.78 6.28
CA PRO A 450 -14.64 31.15 5.94
C PRO A 450 -15.97 31.58 6.59
N TYR A 451 -16.79 30.63 7.02
CA TYR A 451 -18.08 30.88 7.68
C TYR A 451 -18.01 30.79 9.21
N ASN A 452 -16.81 30.61 9.78
CA ASN A 452 -16.60 30.44 11.22
C ASN A 452 -17.50 29.34 11.84
N ILE A 453 -17.72 28.25 11.10
CA ILE A 453 -18.53 27.11 11.54
C ILE A 453 -17.91 26.52 12.80
N THR A 454 -18.72 26.27 13.84
CA THR A 454 -18.25 25.64 15.07
C THR A 454 -17.80 24.21 14.81
N ILE A 455 -16.58 23.86 15.25
CA ILE A 455 -16.04 22.50 15.21
C ILE A 455 -16.14 21.92 16.62
N HIS A 456 -16.95 20.88 16.79
CA HIS A 456 -17.16 20.22 18.07
C HIS A 456 -16.09 19.16 18.33
N ASN A 457 -15.68 19.04 19.58
CA ASN A 457 -14.76 17.97 20.01
C ASN A 457 -15.47 16.61 20.09
N ASN A 458 -16.78 16.60 20.38
CA ASN A 458 -17.57 15.37 20.46
C ASN A 458 -18.24 15.09 19.11
N THR A 459 -18.00 13.90 18.58
CA THR A 459 -18.48 13.45 17.26
C THR A 459 -19.99 13.29 17.16
N LYS A 460 -20.73 13.52 18.25
CA LYS A 460 -22.20 13.44 18.27
C LYS A 460 -22.88 14.79 18.24
N ASP A 461 -22.15 15.88 18.49
CA ASP A 461 -22.76 17.18 18.74
C ASP A 461 -23.35 17.81 17.47
N ALA A 462 -22.72 17.61 16.30
CA ALA A 462 -23.18 18.21 15.05
C ALA A 462 -24.55 17.68 14.58
N PHE A 463 -24.88 16.42 14.91
CA PHE A 463 -26.10 15.73 14.48
C PHE A 463 -27.15 15.51 15.58
N LYS A 464 -26.98 16.14 16.76
CA LYS A 464 -27.99 16.10 17.83
C LYS A 464 -29.38 16.54 17.34
N ASP A 465 -30.41 16.12 18.07
CA ASP A 465 -31.80 16.50 17.83
C ASP A 465 -32.36 16.11 16.44
N GLY A 466 -31.86 14.99 15.89
CA GLY A 466 -32.33 14.45 14.60
C GLY A 466 -31.81 15.18 13.37
N ARG A 467 -30.78 16.00 13.51
CA ARG A 467 -30.09 16.68 12.40
C ARG A 467 -29.31 15.66 11.57
N ASN A 468 -29.27 15.88 10.26
CA ASN A 468 -28.61 14.96 9.32
C ASN A 468 -27.93 15.68 8.13
N GLY A 469 -27.79 17.01 8.23
CA GLY A 469 -27.24 17.87 7.18
C GLY A 469 -28.21 18.18 6.04
N GLY A 470 -29.49 17.83 6.18
CA GLY A 470 -30.55 18.22 5.26
C GLY A 470 -30.97 19.69 5.40
N LYS A 471 -31.81 20.19 4.50
CA LYS A 471 -32.25 21.60 4.50
C LYS A 471 -33.08 21.95 5.75
N GLY A 472 -33.02 23.23 6.16
CA GLY A 472 -33.86 23.79 7.22
C GLY A 472 -33.52 23.21 8.60
N PRO A 473 -34.50 22.71 9.39
CA PRO A 473 -34.25 22.23 10.75
C PRO A 473 -33.35 20.98 10.81
N LYS A 474 -33.12 20.33 9.67
CA LYS A 474 -32.24 19.16 9.55
C LYS A 474 -30.76 19.52 9.34
N ALA A 475 -30.43 20.80 9.19
CA ALA A 475 -29.05 21.25 8.99
C ALA A 475 -28.19 20.85 10.19
N LEU A 476 -26.91 20.53 9.99
CA LEU A 476 -26.03 20.25 11.11
C LEU A 476 -25.83 21.51 11.96
N HIS A 477 -25.63 21.34 13.27
CA HIS A 477 -25.30 22.44 14.16
C HIS A 477 -23.78 22.48 14.33
N GLY A 478 -23.07 23.23 13.48
CA GLY A 478 -21.62 23.09 13.36
C GLY A 478 -21.21 21.76 12.70
N VAL A 479 -19.96 21.36 12.90
CA VAL A 479 -19.35 20.12 12.38
C VAL A 479 -18.54 19.42 13.47
N ASP A 480 -18.06 18.20 13.19
CA ASP A 480 -17.13 17.44 14.02
C ASP A 480 -16.15 16.67 13.14
N ARG A 481 -15.24 15.91 13.75
CA ARG A 481 -14.16 15.19 13.03
C ARG A 481 -14.67 14.10 12.08
N CYS A 482 -15.90 13.60 12.24
CA CYS A 482 -16.52 12.59 11.37
C CYS A 482 -17.56 13.20 10.39
N HIS A 483 -17.80 14.52 10.50
CA HIS A 483 -18.70 15.29 9.64
C HIS A 483 -18.04 16.62 9.26
N TYR A 484 -16.83 16.53 8.71
CA TYR A 484 -15.92 17.63 8.46
C TYR A 484 -16.22 18.39 7.16
N TYR A 485 -17.26 19.23 7.19
CA TYR A 485 -17.72 20.05 6.07
C TYR A 485 -17.54 21.55 6.34
N LEU A 486 -16.44 22.14 5.87
CA LEU A 486 -16.13 23.57 6.06
C LEU A 486 -16.04 24.34 4.73
N THR A 487 -15.70 23.65 3.64
CA THR A 487 -15.40 24.26 2.34
C THR A 487 -16.68 24.80 1.71
N PRO A 488 -16.77 26.09 1.33
CA PRO A 488 -17.91 26.60 0.58
C PRO A 488 -18.19 25.76 -0.67
N LEU A 489 -19.46 25.40 -0.91
CA LEU A 489 -19.83 24.62 -2.11
C LEU A 489 -19.40 25.34 -3.40
N GLU A 490 -19.50 26.66 -3.40
CA GLU A 490 -19.15 27.54 -4.52
C GLU A 490 -17.64 27.53 -4.85
N PHE A 491 -16.79 26.93 -4.01
CA PHE A 491 -15.39 26.65 -4.34
C PHE A 491 -15.25 25.67 -5.50
N PHE A 492 -16.22 24.75 -5.66
CA PHE A 492 -16.28 23.80 -6.77
C PHE A 492 -17.27 24.22 -7.85
N SER A 493 -17.01 23.81 -9.10
CA SER A 493 -17.88 24.01 -10.27
C SER A 493 -18.48 22.71 -10.80
N GLY A 494 -17.89 21.55 -10.49
CA GLY A 494 -18.33 20.24 -10.99
C GLY A 494 -19.03 19.36 -9.95
N PRO A 495 -19.71 18.29 -10.41
CA PRO A 495 -20.33 17.32 -9.52
C PRO A 495 -19.29 16.55 -8.70
N LEU A 496 -19.72 16.00 -7.56
CA LEU A 496 -18.92 15.06 -6.78
C LEU A 496 -18.88 13.72 -7.51
N ASP A 497 -17.71 13.08 -7.55
CA ASP A 497 -17.60 11.68 -7.97
C ASP A 497 -18.19 10.79 -6.87
N THR A 498 -19.23 10.03 -7.22
CA THR A 498 -19.91 9.09 -6.30
C THR A 498 -19.92 7.69 -6.89
N SER A 499 -18.95 7.36 -7.75
CA SER A 499 -18.86 6.08 -8.42
C SER A 499 -18.47 4.92 -7.49
N ASP A 500 -17.76 5.21 -6.40
CA ASP A 500 -17.31 4.21 -5.44
C ASP A 500 -18.29 4.07 -4.26
N PRO A 501 -18.91 2.89 -4.05
CA PRO A 501 -19.82 2.67 -2.93
C PRO A 501 -19.18 2.73 -1.54
N ALA A 502 -17.85 2.67 -1.45
CA ALA A 502 -17.12 2.80 -0.17
C ALA A 502 -17.03 4.26 0.29
N ASP A 503 -17.20 5.22 -0.62
CA ASP A 503 -17.20 6.64 -0.31
C ASP A 503 -18.36 6.99 0.64
N THR A 504 -18.04 7.71 1.71
CA THR A 504 -19.05 8.23 2.66
C THR A 504 -19.42 9.70 2.38
N ILE A 505 -18.71 10.32 1.45
CA ILE A 505 -18.83 11.73 1.09
C ILE A 505 -20.18 12.05 0.46
N LYS A 506 -20.76 13.17 0.87
CA LYS A 506 -21.93 13.77 0.24
C LYS A 506 -21.52 15.01 -0.54
N GLY A 507 -22.18 15.28 -1.67
CA GLY A 507 -21.87 16.43 -2.53
C GLY A 507 -21.80 17.75 -1.75
N PHE A 508 -22.76 17.97 -0.87
CA PHE A 508 -22.77 19.05 0.11
C PHE A 508 -23.70 18.71 1.27
N LEU A 509 -23.54 19.43 2.38
CA LEU A 509 -24.48 19.47 3.50
C LEU A 509 -24.92 20.91 3.79
N TYR A 510 -26.07 21.02 4.44
CA TYR A 510 -26.52 22.26 5.06
C TYR A 510 -26.00 22.31 6.50
N VAL A 511 -25.25 23.34 6.85
CA VAL A 511 -24.65 23.54 8.18
C VAL A 511 -25.05 24.91 8.72
N LEU A 512 -25.55 24.95 9.95
CA LEU A 512 -25.87 26.18 10.66
C LEU A 512 -24.57 26.79 11.20
N ALA A 513 -24.22 27.98 10.71
CA ALA A 513 -23.09 28.75 11.21
C ALA A 513 -23.50 29.59 12.45
N PRO A 514 -22.55 30.11 13.23
CA PRO A 514 -22.85 30.89 14.44
C PRO A 514 -23.61 32.18 14.20
N ASP A 515 -23.59 32.70 12.97
CA ASP A 515 -24.39 33.85 12.54
C ASP A 515 -25.90 33.53 12.43
N GLY A 516 -26.29 32.26 12.62
CA GLY A 516 -27.65 31.77 12.50
C GLY A 516 -28.06 31.46 11.06
N GLU A 517 -27.16 31.65 10.08
CA GLU A 517 -27.43 31.34 8.69
C GLU A 517 -27.02 29.89 8.35
N VAL A 518 -27.82 29.27 7.49
CA VAL A 518 -27.53 27.94 6.97
C VAL A 518 -26.65 28.09 5.73
N LYS A 519 -25.44 27.55 5.79
CA LYS A 519 -24.47 27.54 4.68
C LYS A 519 -24.49 26.19 3.97
N ARG A 520 -24.21 26.20 2.67
CA ARG A 520 -23.95 24.97 1.89
C ARG A 520 -22.46 24.77 1.81
N VAL A 521 -22.01 23.64 2.34
CA VAL A 521 -20.59 23.32 2.44
C VAL A 521 -20.34 21.92 1.92
N SER A 522 -19.21 21.74 1.26
CA SER A 522 -18.66 20.45 0.85
C SER A 522 -17.63 19.99 1.88
N SER A 523 -17.26 18.72 1.79
CA SER A 523 -16.30 18.10 2.68
C SER A 523 -14.89 18.70 2.51
N SER A 524 -14.16 18.84 3.62
CA SER A 524 -12.87 19.57 3.68
C SER A 524 -11.65 18.69 3.88
N GLY A 525 -11.85 17.41 4.19
CA GLY A 525 -10.80 16.42 4.29
C GLY A 525 -10.15 16.10 2.94
N THR A 526 -9.16 15.21 2.99
CA THR A 526 -8.37 14.82 1.82
C THR A 526 -9.20 14.01 0.82
N ARG A 527 -9.09 14.36 -0.47
CA ARG A 527 -9.65 13.58 -1.59
C ARG A 527 -8.55 13.05 -2.49
N ILE A 528 -8.82 11.98 -3.23
CA ILE A 528 -7.86 11.47 -4.24
C ILE A 528 -7.71 12.49 -5.37
N VAL A 529 -8.85 12.86 -5.97
CA VAL A 529 -8.97 13.91 -6.99
C VAL A 529 -10.09 14.85 -6.56
N MET A 530 -9.78 16.14 -6.52
CA MET A 530 -10.76 17.18 -6.16
C MET A 530 -11.85 17.29 -7.22
N GLN A 531 -13.02 17.78 -6.80
CA GLN A 531 -14.06 18.23 -7.73
C GLN A 531 -13.50 19.32 -8.65
N ASP A 532 -14.13 19.46 -9.81
CA ASP A 532 -13.75 20.47 -10.77
C ASP A 532 -13.83 21.87 -10.13
N MET A 533 -12.80 22.69 -10.37
CA MET A 533 -12.76 24.08 -9.95
C MET A 533 -12.75 24.98 -11.18
N LYS A 534 -13.55 26.04 -11.13
CA LYS A 534 -13.68 27.02 -12.20
C LYS A 534 -12.30 27.52 -12.65
N ASP A 535 -12.04 27.45 -13.96
CA ASP A 535 -10.81 27.91 -14.64
C ASP A 535 -9.51 27.16 -14.26
N ILE A 536 -9.61 26.06 -13.50
CA ILE A 536 -8.47 25.23 -13.07
C ILE A 536 -8.61 23.79 -13.57
N GLY A 537 -9.78 23.20 -13.37
CA GLY A 537 -10.00 21.76 -13.59
C GLY A 537 -9.99 20.96 -12.28
N LYS A 538 -9.78 19.65 -12.39
CA LYS A 538 -9.59 18.74 -11.26
C LYS A 538 -8.13 18.72 -10.80
N VAL A 539 -7.91 18.76 -9.49
CA VAL A 539 -6.57 18.68 -8.87
C VAL A 539 -6.43 17.37 -8.11
N ARG A 540 -5.39 16.59 -8.42
CA ARG A 540 -5.05 15.37 -7.66
C ARG A 540 -4.28 15.73 -6.39
N LEU A 541 -4.63 15.11 -5.28
CA LEU A 541 -3.92 15.27 -4.00
C LEU A 541 -3.29 13.97 -3.51
N ARG A 542 -3.84 12.81 -3.88
CA ARG A 542 -3.30 11.49 -3.51
C ARG A 542 -2.66 10.80 -4.71
N TYR A 543 -1.44 10.34 -4.51
CA TYR A 543 -0.62 9.66 -5.51
C TYR A 543 -0.28 8.27 -5.00
N PRO A 544 -1.06 7.24 -5.38
CA PRO A 544 -0.77 5.85 -5.06
C PRO A 544 0.55 5.44 -5.71
N ILE A 545 1.54 5.09 -4.89
CA ILE A 545 2.90 4.73 -5.32
C ILE A 545 3.34 3.35 -4.81
N ALA A 546 2.40 2.58 -4.26
CA ALA A 546 2.72 1.27 -3.74
C ALA A 546 3.30 0.36 -4.83
N PRO A 547 4.34 -0.42 -4.51
CA PRO A 547 4.86 -1.42 -5.43
C PRO A 547 3.88 -2.58 -5.56
N VAL A 548 3.89 -3.25 -6.72
CA VAL A 548 3.14 -4.50 -6.94
C VAL A 548 4.08 -5.68 -6.81
N HIS A 549 3.69 -6.71 -6.07
CA HIS A 549 4.54 -7.88 -5.82
C HIS A 549 5.03 -8.55 -7.12
N ASP A 550 4.11 -8.79 -8.05
CA ASP A 550 4.37 -9.50 -9.30
C ASP A 550 5.28 -8.70 -10.25
N GLU A 551 5.43 -7.38 -10.08
CA GLU A 551 6.36 -6.54 -10.85
C GLU A 551 7.82 -6.98 -10.65
N GLY A 552 8.13 -7.62 -9.52
CA GLY A 552 9.45 -8.19 -9.26
C GLY A 552 9.75 -9.47 -10.04
N SER A 553 8.72 -10.14 -10.58
CA SER A 553 8.87 -11.42 -11.27
C SER A 553 9.57 -11.28 -12.63
N SER A 554 10.28 -12.31 -13.07
CA SER A 554 10.97 -12.30 -14.37
C SER A 554 9.99 -12.13 -15.54
N VAL A 555 8.82 -12.78 -15.46
CA VAL A 555 7.78 -12.68 -16.49
C VAL A 555 7.28 -11.24 -16.62
N TRP A 556 7.02 -10.56 -15.49
CA TRP A 556 6.54 -9.19 -15.51
C TRP A 556 7.61 -8.21 -16.01
N LYS A 557 8.87 -8.42 -15.61
CA LYS A 557 10.02 -7.64 -16.10
C LYS A 557 10.15 -7.71 -17.62
N GLU A 558 10.12 -8.91 -18.19
CA GLU A 558 10.17 -9.10 -19.65
C GLU A 558 8.93 -8.52 -20.36
N LEU A 559 7.73 -8.65 -19.75
CA LEU A 559 6.51 -8.06 -20.31
C LEU A 559 6.55 -6.53 -20.32
N ASN A 560 7.01 -5.89 -19.24
CA ASN A 560 7.16 -4.46 -19.17
C ASN A 560 8.24 -3.96 -20.16
N ALA A 561 9.38 -4.65 -20.26
CA ALA A 561 10.40 -4.32 -21.24
C ALA A 561 9.88 -4.42 -22.68
N LEU A 562 9.08 -5.45 -22.98
CA LEU A 562 8.40 -5.58 -24.28
C LEU A 562 7.40 -4.44 -24.49
N LYS A 563 6.58 -4.11 -23.50
CA LYS A 563 5.62 -3.00 -23.55
C LYS A 563 6.31 -1.67 -23.86
N ASP A 564 7.41 -1.35 -23.18
CA ASP A 564 8.14 -0.10 -23.41
C ASP A 564 8.79 -0.08 -24.81
N LYS A 565 9.38 -1.20 -25.24
CA LYS A 565 9.90 -1.34 -26.61
C LYS A 565 8.81 -1.18 -27.67
N VAL A 566 7.62 -1.73 -27.42
CA VAL A 566 6.47 -1.58 -28.32
C VAL A 566 6.02 -0.13 -28.33
N LYS A 567 5.88 0.56 -27.20
CA LYS A 567 5.55 1.99 -27.17
C LYS A 567 6.51 2.86 -27.96
N ASP A 568 7.81 2.64 -27.80
CA ASP A 568 8.83 3.39 -28.54
C ASP A 568 8.78 3.09 -30.06
N SER A 569 8.41 1.86 -30.42
CA SER A 569 8.18 1.48 -31.82
C SER A 569 6.82 1.93 -32.37
N VAL A 570 5.86 2.19 -31.49
CA VAL A 570 4.49 2.64 -31.75
C VAL A 570 4.40 4.12 -31.38
N SER A 571 5.22 4.93 -32.07
CA SER A 571 4.81 6.30 -32.44
C SER A 571 3.70 6.29 -33.51
N SER A 572 3.14 5.10 -33.79
CA SER A 572 2.13 4.84 -34.79
C SER A 572 0.76 4.76 -34.15
N THR A 573 -0.08 5.74 -34.51
CA THR A 573 -1.47 5.50 -34.84
C THR A 573 -2.41 5.11 -33.67
N PRO A 574 -3.37 5.98 -33.26
CA PRO A 574 -4.36 5.63 -32.23
C PRO A 574 -5.06 4.30 -32.55
N LEU A 575 -5.50 3.54 -31.53
CA LEU A 575 -6.27 2.31 -31.75
C LEU A 575 -7.75 2.61 -32.11
N SER A 576 -8.28 3.71 -31.59
CA SER A 576 -9.66 4.16 -31.77
C SER A 576 -9.80 5.66 -31.53
N VAL A 577 -10.88 6.25 -32.01
CA VAL A 577 -11.27 7.65 -31.80
C VAL A 577 -12.69 7.68 -31.23
N THR A 578 -12.90 8.38 -30.12
CA THR A 578 -14.21 8.55 -29.48
C THR A 578 -14.77 9.93 -29.79
N PHE A 579 -16.05 9.97 -30.15
CA PHE A 579 -16.79 11.18 -30.46
C PHE A 579 -17.92 11.39 -29.45
N GLU A 580 -18.09 12.63 -29.01
CA GLU A 580 -19.23 13.06 -28.20
C GLU A 580 -20.22 13.82 -29.09
N MET A 581 -21.49 13.46 -28.98
CA MET A 581 -22.58 14.13 -29.66
C MET A 581 -22.98 15.39 -28.88
N SER A 582 -23.52 16.39 -29.58
CA SER A 582 -24.02 17.62 -28.95
C SER A 582 -25.09 17.34 -27.89
N LEU A 583 -25.11 18.16 -26.84
CA LEU A 583 -26.15 18.17 -25.80
C LEU A 583 -27.55 18.26 -26.43
N THR A 584 -28.41 17.30 -26.09
CA THR A 584 -29.85 17.40 -26.36
C THR A 584 -30.56 17.85 -25.09
N VAL A 585 -31.59 18.68 -25.25
CA VAL A 585 -32.46 19.19 -24.17
C VAL A 585 -33.93 18.82 -24.41
N GLN A 586 -34.18 17.89 -25.35
CA GLN A 586 -35.52 17.53 -25.78
C GLN A 586 -36.16 16.51 -24.82
N GLU A 587 -37.39 16.80 -24.38
CA GLU A 587 -38.20 15.96 -23.49
C GLU A 587 -39.27 15.18 -24.30
N PRO A 588 -39.46 13.86 -24.05
CA PRO A 588 -38.62 12.96 -23.24
C PRO A 588 -37.36 12.48 -24.02
N PRO A 589 -36.23 12.16 -23.36
CA PRO A 589 -36.05 11.92 -21.91
C PRO A 589 -35.42 13.07 -21.10
N GLY A 590 -35.16 14.25 -21.69
CA GLY A 590 -34.56 15.38 -21.00
C GLY A 590 -33.09 15.60 -21.36
N GLU A 591 -32.39 16.43 -20.59
CA GLU A 591 -31.04 16.89 -20.93
C GLU A 591 -29.98 15.77 -20.80
N HIS A 592 -29.31 15.39 -21.91
CA HIS A 592 -28.20 14.42 -21.92
C HIS A 592 -27.34 14.49 -23.20
N THR A 593 -26.21 13.78 -23.22
CA THR A 593 -25.35 13.57 -24.39
C THR A 593 -25.14 12.07 -24.64
N HIS A 594 -24.68 11.73 -25.85
CA HIS A 594 -24.26 10.38 -26.21
C HIS A 594 -22.82 10.39 -26.69
N THR A 595 -22.13 9.27 -26.53
CA THR A 595 -20.78 9.04 -27.09
C THR A 595 -20.78 7.80 -27.97
N PHE A 596 -19.91 7.76 -28.97
CA PHE A 596 -19.63 6.56 -29.75
C PHE A 596 -18.14 6.48 -30.07
N THR A 597 -17.65 5.26 -30.32
CA THR A 597 -16.23 5.01 -30.59
C THR A 597 -16.09 4.31 -31.93
N VAL A 598 -15.13 4.74 -32.74
CA VAL A 598 -14.70 4.06 -33.97
C VAL A 598 -13.27 3.58 -33.80
N THR A 599 -12.93 2.43 -34.39
CA THR A 599 -11.54 2.00 -34.52
C THR A 599 -10.76 2.98 -35.40
N TYR A 600 -9.44 3.00 -35.29
CA TYR A 600 -8.66 3.89 -36.15
C TYR A 600 -8.73 3.50 -37.62
N GLN A 601 -8.88 2.21 -37.93
CA GLN A 601 -9.15 1.78 -39.31
C GLN A 601 -10.45 2.40 -39.84
N GLU A 602 -11.52 2.39 -39.04
CA GLU A 602 -12.78 3.06 -39.37
C GLU A 602 -12.63 4.58 -39.45
N PHE A 603 -11.83 5.20 -38.57
CA PHE A 603 -11.52 6.62 -38.65
C PHE A 603 -10.75 6.98 -39.93
N THR A 604 -9.80 6.16 -40.37
CA THR A 604 -9.13 6.34 -41.66
C THR A 604 -10.09 6.14 -42.84
N ALA A 605 -11.04 5.22 -42.73
CA ALA A 605 -12.07 5.03 -43.75
C ALA A 605 -13.00 6.26 -43.83
N LEU A 606 -13.44 6.77 -42.67
CA LEU A 606 -14.22 8.00 -42.53
C LEU A 606 -13.50 9.18 -43.20
N THR A 607 -12.27 9.46 -42.77
CA THR A 607 -11.45 10.56 -43.32
C THR A 607 -11.06 10.38 -44.79
N SER A 608 -11.23 9.18 -45.35
CA SER A 608 -11.08 8.87 -46.78
C SER A 608 -12.41 8.91 -47.55
N GLY A 609 -13.49 9.43 -46.95
CA GLY A 609 -14.79 9.62 -47.61
C GLY A 609 -15.77 8.44 -47.52
N HIS A 610 -15.48 7.42 -46.71
CA HIS A 610 -16.41 6.31 -46.48
C HIS A 610 -17.33 6.61 -45.29
N SER A 611 -18.48 5.94 -45.24
CA SER A 611 -19.37 5.99 -44.07
C SER A 611 -19.15 4.80 -43.14
N VAL A 612 -19.23 5.02 -41.83
CA VAL A 612 -19.15 3.94 -40.82
C VAL A 612 -20.43 3.92 -39.99
N LYS A 613 -20.98 2.73 -39.76
CA LYS A 613 -22.14 2.54 -38.88
C LYS A 613 -21.66 2.26 -37.46
N VAL A 614 -22.22 2.99 -36.50
CA VAL A 614 -21.88 2.87 -35.09
C VAL A 614 -23.15 2.94 -34.25
N THR A 615 -23.12 2.36 -33.07
CA THR A 615 -24.17 2.51 -32.06
C THR A 615 -23.61 3.34 -30.91
N SER A 616 -24.35 4.34 -30.46
CA SER A 616 -23.95 5.14 -29.31
C SER A 616 -24.01 4.34 -28.01
N LYS A 617 -23.24 4.76 -27.01
CA LYS A 617 -23.40 4.29 -25.64
C LYS A 617 -24.76 4.71 -25.10
N GLU A 618 -25.32 3.85 -24.25
CA GLU A 618 -26.60 4.09 -23.60
C GLU A 618 -26.50 5.32 -22.70
N ALA A 619 -27.45 6.25 -22.87
CA ALA A 619 -27.62 7.41 -22.00
C ALA A 619 -29.12 7.62 -21.78
N GLN A 620 -29.50 7.86 -20.53
CA GLN A 620 -30.91 7.99 -20.10
C GLN A 620 -31.83 6.90 -20.69
N GLY A 621 -31.38 5.64 -20.64
CA GLY A 621 -32.18 4.46 -20.99
C GLY A 621 -32.39 4.22 -22.49
N HIS A 622 -31.63 4.86 -23.39
CA HIS A 622 -31.69 4.57 -24.83
C HIS A 622 -30.33 4.74 -25.55
N THR A 623 -30.27 4.27 -26.79
CA THR A 623 -29.11 4.34 -27.70
C THR A 623 -29.54 4.86 -29.07
N HIS A 624 -28.57 5.23 -29.90
CA HIS A 624 -28.76 5.62 -31.29
C HIS A 624 -27.91 4.80 -32.23
N ASP A 625 -28.48 4.34 -33.34
CA ASP A 625 -27.74 3.80 -34.47
C ASP A 625 -27.44 4.94 -35.46
N LEU A 626 -26.15 5.17 -35.68
CA LEU A 626 -25.63 6.29 -36.45
C LEU A 626 -24.92 5.77 -37.70
N THR A 627 -25.06 6.52 -38.79
CA THR A 627 -24.16 6.41 -39.94
C THR A 627 -23.33 7.69 -39.99
N VAL A 628 -22.04 7.55 -39.70
CA VAL A 628 -21.10 8.66 -39.59
C VAL A 628 -20.39 8.83 -40.93
N ILE A 629 -20.26 10.08 -41.38
CA ILE A 629 -19.53 10.48 -42.59
C ILE A 629 -18.65 11.65 -42.18
N TYR A 630 -17.40 11.67 -42.64
CA TYR A 630 -16.50 12.79 -42.43
C TYR A 630 -16.57 13.74 -43.63
N ASP A 631 -17.21 14.89 -43.44
CA ASP A 631 -17.23 15.99 -44.41
C ASP A 631 -16.09 16.97 -44.06
N ARG A 632 -15.29 17.35 -45.06
CA ARG A 632 -14.03 18.09 -44.86
C ARG A 632 -14.21 19.60 -44.84
#